data_AF-A0A1G8BI07-F1
#
_entry.id   AF-A0A1G8BI07-F1
#
_cell.length_a   1.000
_cell.length_b   1.000
_cell.length_c   1.000
_cell.angle_alpha   90.00
_cell.angle_beta   90.00
_cell.angle_gamma   90.00
#
_symmetry.space_group_name_H-M   'P 1'
#
loop_
_entity.id
_entity.type
_entity.pdbx_description
1 polymer ?
#
loop_
_entity_poly.entity_id
_entity_poly.type
_entity_poly.pdbx_seq_one_letter_code
_entity_poly.pdbx_strand_id
1 'polypeptide(L)'
;MGRKRRQLRAAALPAAREVVLPSAPGRVVPRVLALPAPVLEALEQAGPLEGVPDLRATRLLVGGLIAVFALVALSLGAAVMLEGEGSNIQGNEAVVVLVGLVLAAGLGGGLWHLVRQFSRVGGGMFRIDSTGLRWGDPASPRGVAWRDVRRTSAGFCDVKTEFASGEAIVKRLVFQQQAAGGCGIAEIKLPLALTVDAGRVLRFRNRAVLLRALLLRLATQPEPRLRFAAEVFIDAGIDPETWEPMLAPRRWMWLSSVGALLPVLPVIFLWPPGVHAGWMVAAMVLAMVAGAGAMGWFMFQRYPGLQGVFEFETAPGPLP
;
A
#
# COMPACT_ATOMS: atom_id res chain seq x y z
N MET A 1 61.76 30.02 -41.12
CA MET A 1 60.40 29.48 -40.88
C MET A 1 60.50 28.03 -40.43
N GLY A 2 60.41 27.78 -39.12
CA GLY A 2 60.73 26.47 -38.50
C GLY A 2 59.51 25.55 -38.39
N ARG A 3 59.60 24.37 -39.00
CA ARG A 3 58.64 23.26 -38.87
C ARG A 3 58.80 22.59 -37.50
N LYS A 4 57.82 22.76 -36.59
CA LYS A 4 57.75 22.02 -35.33
C LYS A 4 57.17 20.61 -35.56
N ARG A 5 58.00 19.59 -35.27
CA ARG A 5 57.64 18.18 -35.16
C ARG A 5 56.59 17.98 -34.06
N ARG A 6 55.45 17.35 -34.40
CA ARG A 6 54.44 16.88 -33.47
C ARG A 6 54.84 15.46 -33.02
N GLN A 7 55.20 15.29 -31.76
CA GLN A 7 55.39 13.97 -31.14
C GLN A 7 54.03 13.30 -30.96
N LEU A 8 53.82 12.18 -31.66
CA LEU A 8 52.76 11.22 -31.38
C LEU A 8 53.19 10.36 -30.18
N ARG A 9 52.63 10.64 -29.00
CA ARG A 9 52.61 9.66 -27.90
C ARG A 9 51.42 8.74 -28.13
N ALA A 10 51.70 7.48 -28.43
CA ALA A 10 50.73 6.40 -28.37
C ALA A 10 50.35 6.21 -26.90
N ALA A 11 49.12 6.60 -26.54
CA ALA A 11 48.50 6.20 -25.29
C ALA A 11 48.07 4.74 -25.43
N ALA A 12 48.66 3.86 -24.65
CA ALA A 12 48.24 2.47 -24.53
C ALA A 12 46.77 2.45 -24.07
N LEU A 13 45.92 1.76 -24.84
CA LEU A 13 44.56 1.42 -24.45
C LEU A 13 44.61 0.65 -23.12
N PRO A 14 43.91 1.10 -22.05
CA PRO A 14 43.74 0.28 -20.87
C PRO A 14 42.94 -0.96 -21.29
N ALA A 15 43.47 -2.13 -20.95
CA ALA A 15 42.82 -3.42 -21.11
C ALA A 15 41.35 -3.28 -20.72
N ALA A 16 40.46 -3.64 -21.65
CA ALA A 16 39.05 -3.75 -21.38
C ALA A 16 38.90 -4.63 -20.13
N ARG A 17 38.52 -4.00 -19.01
CA ARG A 17 37.97 -4.74 -17.88
C ARG A 17 36.84 -5.54 -18.50
N GLU A 18 37.00 -6.86 -18.54
CA GLU A 18 35.88 -7.77 -18.59
C GLU A 18 34.88 -7.24 -17.58
N VAL A 19 33.81 -6.64 -18.10
CA VAL A 19 32.58 -6.51 -17.36
C VAL A 19 32.18 -7.96 -17.15
N VAL A 20 32.59 -8.51 -16.01
CA VAL A 20 32.00 -9.71 -15.45
C VAL A 20 30.52 -9.38 -15.37
N LEU A 21 29.78 -9.83 -16.38
CA LEU A 21 28.33 -9.86 -16.33
C LEU A 21 27.98 -10.51 -15.00
N PRO A 22 27.10 -9.89 -14.18
CA PRO A 22 26.71 -10.48 -12.91
C PRO A 22 26.33 -11.93 -13.18
N SER A 23 27.05 -12.81 -12.51
CA SER A 23 26.83 -14.25 -12.54
C SER A 23 25.33 -14.53 -12.43
N ALA A 24 24.86 -15.52 -13.20
CA ALA A 24 23.45 -15.92 -13.28
C ALA A 24 22.70 -15.71 -11.96
N PRO A 25 21.49 -15.11 -11.97
CA PRO A 25 20.77 -14.76 -10.75
C PRO A 25 20.71 -16.00 -9.86
N GLY A 26 21.38 -15.92 -8.71
CA GLY A 26 21.41 -17.00 -7.74
C GLY A 26 19.99 -17.46 -7.48
N ARG A 27 19.74 -18.77 -7.60
CA ARG A 27 18.45 -19.35 -7.24
C ARG A 27 18.20 -18.95 -5.78
N VAL A 28 17.26 -18.03 -5.57
CA VAL A 28 16.77 -17.72 -4.23
C VAL A 28 16.06 -18.97 -3.76
N VAL A 29 16.68 -19.69 -2.82
CA VAL A 29 16.11 -20.90 -2.24
C VAL A 29 14.93 -20.49 -1.36
N PRO A 30 13.69 -20.89 -1.68
CA PRO A 30 12.55 -20.55 -0.86
C PRO A 30 12.65 -21.25 0.50
N ARG A 31 12.29 -20.53 1.56
CA ARG A 31 12.16 -21.09 2.90
C ARG A 31 10.80 -21.78 2.98
N VAL A 32 10.82 -23.10 3.13
CA VAL A 32 9.61 -23.90 3.30
C VAL A 32 9.19 -23.86 4.76
N LEU A 33 7.97 -23.40 5.03
CA LEU A 33 7.37 -23.34 6.36
C LEU A 33 6.16 -24.27 6.43
N ALA A 34 6.01 -25.00 7.54
CA ALA A 34 4.82 -25.79 7.79
C ALA A 34 3.65 -24.88 8.21
N LEU A 35 2.47 -25.10 7.64
CA LEU A 35 1.25 -24.45 8.07
C LEU A 35 0.78 -25.06 9.39
N PRO A 36 0.57 -24.27 10.46
CA PRO A 36 0.09 -24.81 11.73
C PRO A 36 -1.31 -25.44 11.57
N ALA A 37 -1.46 -26.70 11.96
CA ALA A 37 -2.74 -27.42 11.96
C ALA A 37 -3.92 -26.62 12.58
N PRO A 38 -3.79 -25.98 13.76
CA PRO A 38 -4.91 -25.23 14.35
C PRO A 38 -5.36 -24.04 13.47
N VAL A 39 -4.47 -23.50 12.64
CA VAL A 39 -4.79 -22.39 11.74
C VAL A 39 -5.58 -22.88 10.53
N LEU A 40 -5.24 -24.08 10.03
CA LEU A 40 -5.99 -24.74 8.96
C LEU A 40 -7.38 -25.16 9.43
N GLU A 41 -7.48 -25.79 10.61
CA GLU A 41 -8.76 -26.16 11.22
C GLU A 41 -9.66 -24.93 11.43
N ALA A 42 -9.10 -23.83 11.95
CA ALA A 42 -9.85 -22.59 12.12
C ALA A 42 -10.33 -22.01 10.78
N LEU A 43 -9.53 -22.12 9.71
CA LEU A 43 -9.92 -21.66 8.38
C LEU A 43 -11.07 -22.49 7.79
N GLU A 44 -11.07 -23.81 8.03
CA GLU A 44 -12.12 -24.71 7.60
C GLU A 44 -13.42 -24.48 8.38
N GLN A 45 -13.32 -24.33 9.71
CA GLN A 45 -14.46 -24.07 10.58
C GLN A 45 -15.09 -22.69 10.36
N ALA A 46 -14.32 -21.67 9.95
CA ALA A 46 -14.81 -20.31 9.77
C ALA A 46 -15.85 -20.17 8.64
N GLY A 47 -15.96 -21.14 7.74
CA GLY A 47 -16.90 -21.09 6.62
C GLY A 47 -16.64 -19.92 5.65
N PRO A 48 -17.65 -19.44 4.90
CA PRO A 48 -17.49 -18.31 4.00
C PRO A 48 -17.31 -17.01 4.78
N LEU A 49 -16.21 -16.31 4.54
CA LEU A 49 -15.89 -15.04 5.16
C LEU A 49 -16.31 -13.88 4.26
N GLU A 50 -17.16 -13.00 4.79
CA GLU A 50 -17.63 -11.81 4.09
C GLU A 50 -17.00 -10.53 4.64
N GLY A 51 -16.73 -9.58 3.76
CA GLY A 51 -16.24 -8.27 4.13
C GLY A 51 -17.32 -7.43 4.82
N VAL A 52 -17.07 -7.05 6.07
CA VAL A 52 -17.98 -6.21 6.86
C VAL A 52 -17.53 -4.75 6.72
N PRO A 53 -18.26 -3.89 5.96
CA PRO A 53 -17.85 -2.52 5.75
C PRO A 53 -17.89 -1.72 7.06
N ASP A 54 -16.83 -0.97 7.36
CA ASP A 54 -16.78 -0.09 8.52
C ASP A 54 -17.48 1.23 8.23
N LEU A 55 -18.81 1.18 8.27
CA LEU A 55 -19.66 2.34 8.03
C LEU A 55 -19.44 3.45 9.06
N ARG A 56 -19.09 3.12 10.31
CA ARG A 56 -18.89 4.13 11.37
C ARG A 56 -17.64 4.94 11.13
N ALA A 57 -16.49 4.29 10.95
CA ALA A 57 -15.24 5.01 10.69
C ALA A 57 -15.33 5.82 9.39
N THR A 58 -15.97 5.24 8.37
CA THR A 58 -16.21 5.91 7.09
C THR A 58 -17.07 7.17 7.26
N ARG A 59 -18.20 7.07 7.99
CA ARG A 59 -19.07 8.23 8.28
C ARG A 59 -18.36 9.30 9.10
N LEU A 60 -17.55 8.93 10.09
CA LEU A 60 -16.78 9.88 10.88
C LEU A 60 -15.73 10.61 10.04
N LEU A 61 -15.01 9.90 9.17
CA LEU A 61 -14.01 10.50 8.30
C LEU A 61 -14.65 11.46 7.28
N VAL A 62 -15.71 11.02 6.61
CA VAL A 62 -16.43 11.85 5.63
C VAL A 62 -17.12 13.03 6.32
N GLY A 63 -17.82 12.79 7.42
CA GLY A 63 -18.45 13.85 8.21
C GLY A 63 -17.44 14.86 8.74
N GLY A 64 -16.29 14.40 9.23
CA GLY A 64 -15.18 15.26 9.66
C GLY A 64 -14.61 16.10 8.51
N LEU A 65 -14.39 15.49 7.34
CA LEU A 65 -13.90 16.20 6.16
C LEU A 65 -14.89 17.30 5.73
N ILE A 66 -16.18 17.00 5.73
CA ILE A 66 -17.24 17.97 5.40
C ILE A 66 -17.30 19.10 6.43
N ALA A 67 -17.19 18.78 7.72
CA ALA A 67 -17.13 19.79 8.77
C ALA A 67 -15.92 20.72 8.61
N VAL A 68 -14.75 20.18 8.24
CA VAL A 68 -13.55 20.98 7.93
C VAL A 68 -13.80 21.91 6.74
N PHE A 69 -14.36 21.42 5.65
CA PHE A 69 -14.65 22.27 4.49
C PHE A 69 -15.71 23.33 4.79
N ALA A 70 -16.75 22.98 5.56
CA ALA A 70 -17.75 23.95 6.01
C ALA A 70 -17.12 25.02 6.90
N LEU A 71 -16.23 24.65 7.82
CA LEU A 71 -15.50 25.59 8.67
C LEU A 71 -14.61 26.51 7.84
N VAL A 72 -13.88 25.98 6.86
CA VAL A 72 -13.07 26.77 5.92
C VAL A 72 -13.95 27.76 5.16
N ALA A 73 -15.07 27.31 4.60
CA ALA A 73 -16.02 28.17 3.88
C ALA A 73 -16.60 29.27 4.78
N LEU A 74 -16.98 28.95 6.03
CA LEU A 74 -17.46 29.92 7.00
C LEU A 74 -16.37 30.92 7.40
N SER A 75 -15.13 30.46 7.59
CA SER A 75 -14.00 31.33 7.93
C SER A 75 -13.65 32.30 6.78
N LEU A 76 -13.71 31.83 5.53
CA LEU A 76 -13.55 32.67 4.34
C LEU A 76 -14.69 33.69 4.23
N GLY A 77 -15.93 33.26 4.44
CA GLY A 77 -17.09 34.17 4.46
C GLY A 77 -16.98 35.23 5.55
N ALA A 78 -16.57 34.84 6.76
CA ALA A 78 -16.36 35.77 7.87
C ALA A 78 -15.19 36.73 7.60
N ALA A 79 -14.08 36.26 7.03
CA ALA A 79 -12.94 37.11 6.67
C ALA A 79 -13.35 38.19 5.65
N VAL A 80 -14.10 37.83 4.62
CA VAL A 80 -14.64 38.78 3.63
C VAL A 80 -15.58 39.81 4.27
N MET A 81 -16.37 39.41 5.27
CA MET A 81 -17.27 40.33 6.00
C MET A 81 -16.52 41.25 6.98
N LEU A 82 -15.36 40.82 7.47
CA LEU A 82 -14.54 41.57 8.44
C LEU A 82 -13.52 42.51 7.78
N GLU A 83 -13.11 42.27 6.52
CA GLU A 83 -12.32 43.19 5.69
C GLU A 83 -13.15 44.39 5.19
N GLY A 84 -13.86 45.04 6.12
CA GLY A 84 -14.66 46.24 5.93
C GLY A 84 -13.82 47.50 5.74
N GLU A 85 -12.86 47.50 4.82
CA GLU A 85 -12.40 48.74 4.17
C GLU A 85 -13.20 48.90 2.87
N GLY A 86 -14.31 49.61 3.00
CA GLY A 86 -15.45 49.66 2.08
C GLY A 86 -15.24 50.30 0.70
N SER A 87 -14.17 49.99 -0.02
CA SER A 87 -13.99 50.46 -1.41
C SER A 87 -14.00 49.34 -2.47
N ASN A 88 -13.69 48.08 -2.13
CA ASN A 88 -13.58 46.98 -3.10
C ASN A 88 -14.75 45.98 -3.09
N ILE A 89 -15.57 45.99 -2.03
CA ILE A 89 -16.71 45.07 -1.86
C ILE A 89 -18.00 45.67 -2.45
N GLN A 90 -18.17 47.01 -2.40
CA GLN A 90 -19.26 47.73 -3.05
C GLN A 90 -19.13 47.65 -4.58
N GLY A 91 -19.63 46.56 -5.17
CA GLY A 91 -19.55 46.25 -6.59
C GLY A 91 -19.35 44.75 -6.88
N ASN A 92 -18.79 44.01 -5.92
CA ASN A 92 -18.52 42.57 -6.05
C ASN A 92 -19.38 41.68 -5.14
N GLU A 93 -20.38 42.24 -4.46
CA GLU A 93 -21.31 41.51 -3.59
C GLU A 93 -21.96 40.32 -4.31
N ALA A 94 -22.36 40.52 -5.56
CA ALA A 94 -22.91 39.46 -6.40
C ALA A 94 -21.90 38.33 -6.66
N VAL A 95 -20.61 38.64 -6.81
CA VAL A 95 -19.54 37.65 -7.03
C VAL A 95 -19.30 36.86 -5.75
N VAL A 96 -19.26 37.51 -4.59
CA VAL A 96 -19.10 36.84 -3.29
C VAL A 96 -20.28 35.91 -3.00
N VAL A 97 -21.52 36.38 -3.22
CA VAL A 97 -22.73 35.57 -3.05
C VAL A 97 -22.74 34.40 -4.03
N LEU A 98 -22.35 34.62 -5.29
CA LEU A 98 -22.25 33.56 -6.29
C LEU A 98 -21.21 32.50 -5.90
N VAL A 99 -20.02 32.91 -5.45
CA VAL A 99 -18.98 31.99 -4.96
C VAL A 99 -19.47 31.20 -3.75
N GLY A 100 -20.16 31.86 -2.80
CA GLY A 100 -20.78 31.20 -1.65
C GLY A 100 -21.84 30.17 -2.05
N LEU A 101 -22.71 30.51 -3.00
CA LEU A 101 -23.72 29.59 -3.55
C LEU A 101 -23.09 28.41 -4.29
N VAL A 102 -22.05 28.64 -5.10
CA VAL A 102 -21.33 27.59 -5.81
C VAL A 102 -20.63 26.65 -4.83
N LEU A 103 -19.99 27.19 -3.78
CA LEU A 103 -19.38 26.38 -2.72
C LEU A 103 -20.44 25.59 -1.96
N ALA A 104 -21.56 26.20 -1.58
CA ALA A 104 -22.65 25.53 -0.88
C ALA A 104 -23.30 24.44 -1.74
N ALA A 105 -23.56 24.71 -3.02
CA ALA A 105 -24.10 23.73 -3.96
C ALA A 105 -23.11 22.60 -4.25
N GLY A 106 -21.82 22.89 -4.38
CA GLY A 106 -20.76 21.91 -4.56
C GLY A 106 -20.60 21.00 -3.33
N LEU A 107 -20.59 21.58 -2.13
CA LEU A 107 -20.52 20.83 -0.86
C LEU A 107 -21.78 20.01 -0.62
N GLY A 108 -22.97 20.61 -0.84
CA GLY A 108 -24.26 19.93 -0.67
C GLY A 108 -24.45 18.80 -1.68
N GLY A 109 -24.14 19.04 -2.96
CA GLY A 109 -24.18 18.03 -4.02
C GLY A 109 -23.17 16.91 -3.79
N GLY A 110 -21.94 17.24 -3.37
CA GLY A 110 -20.91 16.27 -2.99
C GLY A 110 -21.32 15.41 -1.81
N LEU A 111 -21.87 16.02 -0.74
CA LEU A 111 -22.41 15.31 0.41
C LEU A 111 -23.57 14.39 0.02
N TRP A 112 -24.52 14.87 -0.77
CA TRP A 112 -25.64 14.06 -1.27
C TRP A 112 -25.16 12.86 -2.08
N HIS A 113 -24.22 13.07 -3.00
CA HIS A 113 -23.63 12.01 -3.80
C HIS A 113 -22.94 10.96 -2.92
N LEU A 114 -22.15 11.38 -1.95
CA LEU A 114 -21.49 10.49 -0.99
C LEU A 114 -22.51 9.69 -0.18
N VAL A 115 -23.53 10.34 0.40
CA VAL A 115 -24.59 9.68 1.17
C VAL A 115 -25.33 8.63 0.32
N ARG A 116 -25.63 8.95 -0.95
CA ARG A 116 -26.27 8.03 -1.89
C ARG A 116 -25.38 6.86 -2.28
N GLN A 117 -24.07 7.06 -2.37
CA GLN A 117 -23.12 5.96 -2.58
C GLN A 117 -23.04 5.06 -1.35
N PHE A 118 -23.06 5.63 -0.14
CA PHE A 118 -23.02 4.88 1.12
C PHE A 118 -24.28 4.05 1.37
N SER A 119 -25.46 4.47 0.91
CA SER A 119 -26.68 3.66 1.04
C SER A 119 -26.67 2.40 0.18
N ARG A 120 -25.76 2.30 -0.80
CA ARG A 120 -25.56 1.13 -1.66
C ARG A 120 -24.47 0.18 -1.17
N VAL A 121 -23.94 0.43 0.03
CA VAL A 121 -22.86 -0.36 0.64
C VAL A 121 -23.48 -1.55 1.37
N GLY A 122 -23.54 -2.70 0.68
CA GLY A 122 -24.09 -3.95 1.20
C GLY A 122 -23.05 -5.04 1.45
N GLY A 123 -23.47 -6.08 2.17
CA GLY A 123 -22.72 -7.34 2.30
C GLY A 123 -22.47 -8.00 0.93
N GLY A 124 -21.42 -8.80 0.83
CA GLY A 124 -21.07 -9.51 -0.41
C GLY A 124 -20.14 -8.76 -1.39
N MET A 125 -19.70 -7.53 -1.06
CA MET A 125 -18.68 -6.82 -1.87
C MET A 125 -17.31 -7.49 -1.86
N PHE A 126 -17.06 -8.32 -0.85
CA PHE A 126 -15.85 -9.12 -0.74
C PHE A 126 -16.22 -10.41 -0.02
N ARG A 127 -15.93 -11.56 -0.61
CA ARG A 127 -16.25 -12.87 -0.05
C ARG A 127 -15.15 -13.86 -0.38
N ILE A 128 -14.65 -14.56 0.65
CA ILE A 128 -13.67 -15.63 0.55
C ILE A 128 -14.37 -16.90 1.02
N ASP A 129 -14.35 -17.95 0.21
CA ASP A 129 -14.84 -19.26 0.58
C ASP A 129 -13.83 -20.36 0.23
N SER A 130 -14.23 -21.62 0.31
CA SER A 130 -13.38 -22.76 -0.04
C SER A 130 -13.20 -22.95 -1.55
N THR A 131 -13.99 -22.27 -2.38
CA THR A 131 -13.97 -22.40 -3.84
C THR A 131 -13.21 -21.26 -4.51
N GLY A 132 -13.26 -20.06 -3.93
CA GLY A 132 -12.64 -18.89 -4.50
C GLY A 132 -12.77 -17.62 -3.67
N LEU A 133 -12.35 -16.54 -4.31
CA LEU A 133 -12.53 -15.16 -3.89
C LEU A 133 -13.49 -14.47 -4.84
N ARG A 134 -14.42 -13.68 -4.29
CA ARG A 134 -15.28 -12.76 -5.06
C ARG A 134 -15.16 -11.37 -4.49
N TRP A 135 -15.07 -10.37 -5.36
CA TRP A 135 -15.02 -8.96 -4.97
C TRP A 135 -15.59 -8.06 -6.06
N GLY A 136 -16.00 -6.85 -5.69
CA GLY A 136 -16.57 -5.89 -6.63
C GLY A 136 -17.99 -5.48 -6.28
N ASP A 137 -18.65 -4.84 -7.24
CA ASP A 137 -20.07 -4.54 -7.14
C ASP A 137 -20.85 -5.87 -7.17
N PRO A 138 -21.79 -6.13 -6.25
CA PRO A 138 -22.66 -7.30 -6.30
C PRO A 138 -23.38 -7.49 -7.65
N ALA A 139 -23.62 -6.41 -8.40
CA ALA A 139 -24.22 -6.48 -9.74
C ALA A 139 -23.25 -6.94 -10.83
N SER A 140 -21.93 -6.84 -10.60
CA SER A 140 -20.88 -7.26 -11.54
C SER A 140 -19.67 -7.82 -10.77
N PRO A 141 -19.84 -8.96 -10.08
CA PRO A 141 -18.81 -9.50 -9.21
C PRO A 141 -17.63 -9.98 -10.05
N ARG A 142 -16.42 -9.60 -9.64
CA ARG A 142 -15.19 -10.23 -10.10
C ARG A 142 -14.91 -11.42 -9.20
N GLY A 143 -14.36 -12.48 -9.78
CA GLY A 143 -14.08 -13.70 -9.04
C GLY A 143 -12.81 -14.38 -9.51
N VAL A 144 -12.17 -15.08 -8.58
CA VAL A 144 -11.05 -15.99 -8.78
C VAL A 144 -11.45 -17.31 -8.14
N ALA A 145 -11.43 -18.42 -8.88
CA ALA A 145 -11.49 -19.73 -8.26
C ALA A 145 -10.09 -20.14 -7.80
N TRP A 146 -9.97 -20.76 -6.63
CA TRP A 146 -8.66 -21.14 -6.08
C TRP A 146 -7.89 -22.08 -7.01
N ARG A 147 -8.59 -23.05 -7.61
CA ARG A 147 -8.04 -23.98 -8.60
C ARG A 147 -7.42 -23.32 -9.83
N ASP A 148 -7.83 -22.09 -10.13
CA ASP A 148 -7.33 -21.33 -11.28
C ASP A 148 -6.09 -20.51 -10.92
N VAL A 149 -5.75 -20.38 -9.63
CA VAL A 149 -4.52 -19.73 -9.19
C VAL A 149 -3.33 -20.61 -9.56
N ARG A 150 -2.33 -20.03 -10.22
CA ARG A 150 -1.18 -20.78 -10.74
C ARG A 150 0.13 -20.17 -10.27
N ARG A 151 1.12 -21.04 -10.10
CA ARG A 151 2.52 -20.65 -9.97
C ARG A 151 2.99 -19.95 -11.25
N THR A 152 3.72 -18.86 -11.10
CA THR A 152 4.32 -18.14 -12.22
C THR A 152 5.54 -18.91 -12.72
N SER A 153 5.63 -19.11 -14.03
CA SER A 153 6.81 -19.75 -14.66
C SER A 153 8.03 -18.82 -14.69
N ALA A 154 7.83 -17.50 -14.65
CA ALA A 154 8.85 -16.46 -14.68
C ALA A 154 8.96 -15.69 -13.34
N GLY A 155 10.19 -15.43 -12.88
CA GLY A 155 10.45 -14.61 -11.69
C GLY A 155 10.58 -15.39 -10.37
N PHE A 156 10.87 -14.65 -9.30
CA PHE A 156 11.27 -15.21 -8.01
C PHE A 156 10.11 -15.48 -7.05
N CYS A 157 9.00 -14.74 -7.18
CA CYS A 157 7.82 -14.83 -6.30
C CYS A 157 6.54 -14.89 -7.14
N ASP A 158 5.58 -15.68 -6.69
CA ASP A 158 4.26 -15.84 -7.31
C ASP A 158 3.22 -14.91 -6.66
N VAL A 159 3.40 -14.64 -5.37
CA VAL A 159 2.58 -13.71 -4.60
C VAL A 159 3.48 -12.59 -4.08
N LYS A 160 3.19 -11.35 -4.48
CA LYS A 160 3.98 -10.16 -4.14
C LYS A 160 3.08 -8.96 -3.86
N THR A 161 3.66 -7.92 -3.29
CA THR A 161 3.02 -6.61 -3.13
C THR A 161 3.66 -5.60 -4.07
N GLU A 162 2.86 -4.90 -4.85
CA GLU A 162 3.31 -3.83 -5.75
C GLU A 162 2.56 -2.53 -5.46
N PHE A 163 3.19 -1.39 -5.69
CA PHE A 163 2.46 -0.12 -5.65
C PHE A 163 1.54 0.00 -6.87
N ALA A 164 0.32 0.49 -6.65
CA ALA A 164 -0.68 0.61 -7.72
C ALA A 164 -0.23 1.49 -8.90
N SER A 165 0.61 2.48 -8.61
CA SER A 165 1.39 3.31 -9.54
C SER A 165 2.58 3.87 -8.76
N GLY A 166 3.60 4.41 -9.45
CA GLY A 166 4.75 5.06 -8.78
C GLY A 166 4.37 6.23 -7.85
N GLU A 167 3.15 6.77 -7.99
CA GLU A 167 2.61 7.88 -7.20
C GLU A 167 1.56 7.42 -6.16
N ALA A 168 1.11 6.17 -6.23
CA ALA A 168 0.04 5.67 -5.36
C ALA A 168 0.58 5.08 -4.06
N ILE A 169 0.10 5.59 -2.93
CA ILE A 169 0.41 5.11 -1.57
C ILE A 169 -0.16 3.69 -1.32
N VAL A 170 -1.09 3.23 -2.16
CA VAL A 170 -1.79 1.96 -1.96
C VAL A 170 -1.04 0.80 -2.63
N LYS A 171 -0.50 -0.09 -1.81
CA LYS A 171 0.02 -1.39 -2.26
C LYS A 171 -1.12 -2.34 -2.66
N ARG A 172 -0.91 -3.08 -3.73
CA ARG A 172 -1.77 -4.16 -4.24
C ARG A 172 -1.07 -5.49 -4.01
N LEU A 173 -1.82 -6.48 -3.53
CA LEU A 173 -1.46 -7.88 -3.60
C LEU A 173 -1.60 -8.34 -5.05
N VAL A 174 -0.56 -8.98 -5.55
CA VAL A 174 -0.46 -9.41 -6.93
C VAL A 174 -0.18 -10.90 -6.97
N PHE A 175 -0.99 -11.64 -7.72
CA PHE A 175 -0.82 -13.07 -7.98
C PHE A 175 -1.42 -13.43 -9.33
N GLN A 176 -1.14 -14.63 -9.81
CA GLN A 176 -1.53 -15.07 -11.16
C GLN A 176 -2.67 -16.08 -11.13
N GLN A 177 -3.56 -15.95 -12.12
CA GLN A 177 -4.62 -16.92 -12.37
C GLN A 177 -4.64 -17.35 -13.84
N GLN A 178 -5.19 -18.51 -14.13
CA GLN A 178 -5.49 -18.92 -15.49
C GLN A 178 -6.61 -18.03 -16.07
N ALA A 179 -6.40 -17.51 -17.28
CA ALA A 179 -7.38 -16.65 -17.94
C ALA A 179 -8.67 -17.43 -18.26
N ALA A 180 -9.81 -16.75 -18.19
CA ALA A 180 -11.10 -17.30 -18.60
C ALA A 180 -11.05 -17.61 -20.11
N GLY A 181 -10.96 -18.89 -20.45
CA GLY A 181 -10.70 -19.37 -21.82
C GLY A 181 -9.47 -20.27 -21.95
N GLY A 182 -8.73 -20.51 -20.85
CA GLY A 182 -7.65 -21.50 -20.77
C GLY A 182 -6.36 -21.11 -21.49
N CYS A 183 -6.41 -20.14 -22.40
CA CYS A 183 -5.29 -19.67 -23.19
C CYS A 183 -4.69 -18.40 -22.54
N GLY A 184 -3.80 -18.61 -21.57
CA GLY A 184 -2.99 -17.54 -20.98
C GLY A 184 -3.11 -17.42 -19.46
N ILE A 185 -2.18 -16.63 -18.91
CA ILE A 185 -2.12 -16.30 -17.50
C ILE A 185 -2.51 -14.83 -17.34
N ALA A 186 -3.48 -14.57 -16.47
CA ALA A 186 -3.93 -13.24 -16.11
C ALA A 186 -3.38 -12.85 -14.73
N GLU A 187 -2.92 -11.61 -14.61
CA GLU A 187 -2.44 -11.07 -13.34
C GLU A 187 -3.61 -10.44 -12.56
N ILE A 188 -3.80 -10.88 -11.33
CA ILE A 188 -4.81 -10.34 -10.42
C ILE A 188 -4.15 -9.35 -9.48
N LYS A 189 -4.69 -8.13 -9.45
CA LYS A 189 -4.21 -7.04 -8.60
C LYS A 189 -5.31 -6.64 -7.64
N LEU A 190 -5.16 -7.02 -6.37
CA LEU A 190 -6.11 -6.72 -5.31
C LEU A 190 -5.53 -5.66 -4.37
N PRO A 191 -6.22 -4.54 -4.10
CA PRO A 191 -5.73 -3.57 -3.11
C PRO A 191 -5.52 -4.24 -1.75
N LEU A 192 -4.37 -4.06 -1.11
CA LEU A 192 -4.08 -4.70 0.18
C LEU A 192 -4.90 -4.10 1.34
N ALA A 193 -5.40 -2.89 1.15
CA ALA A 193 -6.42 -2.31 2.03
C ALA A 193 -7.78 -3.02 1.88
N LEU A 194 -7.92 -3.88 0.86
CA LEU A 194 -9.16 -4.49 0.40
C LEU A 194 -10.22 -3.43 0.06
N THR A 195 -9.80 -2.24 -0.38
CA THR A 195 -10.70 -1.17 -0.82
C THR A 195 -11.20 -1.50 -2.22
N VAL A 196 -12.42 -2.01 -2.32
CA VAL A 196 -13.03 -2.43 -3.60
C VAL A 196 -13.43 -1.22 -4.43
N ASP A 197 -13.96 -0.18 -3.78
CA ASP A 197 -14.36 1.08 -4.40
C ASP A 197 -14.23 2.19 -3.33
N ALA A 198 -13.33 3.15 -3.54
CA ALA A 198 -13.09 4.24 -2.58
C ALA A 198 -14.34 5.13 -2.37
N GLY A 199 -15.27 5.17 -3.34
CA GLY A 199 -16.53 5.89 -3.21
C GLY A 199 -17.57 5.16 -2.35
N ARG A 200 -17.43 3.84 -2.13
CA ARG A 200 -18.43 3.00 -1.44
C ARG A 200 -17.90 2.42 -0.13
N VAL A 201 -16.68 1.88 -0.11
CA VAL A 201 -16.08 1.28 1.10
C VAL A 201 -14.65 1.75 1.27
N LEU A 202 -14.45 2.66 2.24
CA LEU A 202 -13.11 3.09 2.63
C LEU A 202 -12.33 1.99 3.37
N ARG A 203 -13.03 1.13 4.13
CA ARG A 203 -12.39 0.08 4.94
C ARG A 203 -13.34 -1.03 5.35
N PHE A 204 -12.82 -2.27 5.42
CA PHE A 204 -13.49 -3.39 6.08
C PHE A 204 -13.07 -3.48 7.55
N ARG A 205 -14.03 -3.64 8.46
CA ARG A 205 -13.77 -3.78 9.90
C ARG A 205 -13.00 -5.07 10.20
N ASN A 206 -13.35 -6.15 9.51
CA ASN A 206 -12.68 -7.46 9.60
C ASN A 206 -11.52 -7.63 8.60
N ARG A 207 -10.92 -6.54 8.12
CA ARG A 207 -9.80 -6.57 7.13
C ARG A 207 -8.71 -7.58 7.50
N ALA A 208 -8.26 -7.59 8.76
CA ALA A 208 -7.16 -8.46 9.18
C ALA A 208 -7.52 -9.94 9.02
N VAL A 209 -8.75 -10.31 9.37
CA VAL A 209 -9.29 -11.67 9.21
C VAL A 209 -9.39 -12.04 7.74
N LEU A 210 -9.95 -11.15 6.91
CA LEU A 210 -10.06 -11.37 5.46
C LEU A 210 -8.70 -11.56 4.80
N LEU A 211 -7.72 -10.70 5.14
CA LEU A 211 -6.39 -10.75 4.56
C LEU A 211 -5.63 -12.00 5.00
N ARG A 212 -5.76 -12.39 6.28
CA ARG A 212 -5.21 -13.66 6.78
C ARG A 212 -5.82 -14.84 6.05
N ALA A 213 -7.14 -14.89 5.92
CA ALA A 213 -7.83 -15.97 5.22
C ALA A 213 -7.45 -16.03 3.73
N LEU A 214 -7.30 -14.87 3.07
CA LEU A 214 -6.83 -14.80 1.68
C LEU A 214 -5.43 -15.40 1.53
N LEU A 215 -4.49 -14.95 2.36
CA LEU A 215 -3.12 -15.43 2.32
C LEU A 215 -3.02 -16.91 2.69
N LEU A 216 -3.81 -17.38 3.66
CA LEU A 216 -3.90 -18.80 4.00
C LEU A 216 -4.43 -19.62 2.84
N ARG A 217 -5.52 -19.19 2.20
CA ARG A 217 -6.08 -19.89 1.02
C ARG A 217 -5.07 -19.96 -0.13
N LEU A 218 -4.28 -18.91 -0.32
CA LEU A 218 -3.18 -18.93 -1.29
C LEU A 218 -2.03 -19.86 -0.85
N ALA A 219 -1.72 -19.91 0.45
CA ALA A 219 -0.66 -20.75 1.00
C ALA A 219 -1.03 -22.26 0.97
N THR A 220 -2.31 -22.58 1.05
CA THR A 220 -2.83 -23.95 0.96
C THR A 220 -3.06 -24.44 -0.47
N GLN A 221 -2.60 -23.71 -1.50
CA GLN A 221 -2.76 -24.18 -2.87
C GLN A 221 -2.01 -25.51 -3.09
N PRO A 222 -2.62 -26.48 -3.78
CA PRO A 222 -1.99 -27.76 -4.07
C PRO A 222 -0.77 -27.57 -4.98
N GLU A 223 0.09 -28.59 -5.05
CA GLU A 223 1.33 -28.49 -5.81
C GLU A 223 1.09 -28.13 -7.30
N PRO A 224 1.88 -27.21 -7.88
CA PRO A 224 3.08 -26.59 -7.30
C PRO A 224 2.78 -25.45 -6.30
N ARG A 225 3.46 -25.47 -5.15
CA ARG A 225 3.34 -24.47 -4.07
C ARG A 225 3.66 -23.06 -4.58
N LEU A 226 2.91 -22.07 -4.09
CA LEU A 226 3.14 -20.66 -4.40
C LEU A 226 4.30 -20.11 -3.57
N ARG A 227 5.15 -19.31 -4.21
CA ARG A 227 6.22 -18.55 -3.58
C ARG A 227 5.73 -17.17 -3.16
N PHE A 228 5.83 -16.85 -1.88
CA PHE A 228 5.43 -15.57 -1.31
C PHE A 228 6.66 -14.70 -1.05
N ALA A 229 6.60 -13.45 -1.50
CA ALA A 229 7.58 -12.46 -1.10
C ALA A 229 7.39 -12.08 0.38
N ALA A 230 8.47 -11.91 1.15
CA ALA A 230 8.40 -11.54 2.55
C ALA A 230 7.62 -10.25 2.82
N GLU A 231 7.68 -9.29 1.88
CA GLU A 231 6.99 -8.02 1.95
C GLU A 231 5.47 -8.19 2.07
N VAL A 232 4.90 -9.25 1.51
CA VAL A 232 3.47 -9.57 1.61
C VAL A 232 3.04 -9.70 3.07
N PHE A 233 3.86 -10.37 3.89
CA PHE A 233 3.61 -10.61 5.31
C PHE A 233 3.82 -9.34 6.15
N ILE A 234 4.88 -8.57 5.86
CA ILE A 234 5.13 -7.25 6.48
C ILE A 234 3.95 -6.32 6.23
N ASP A 235 3.50 -6.25 4.98
CA ASP A 235 2.43 -5.37 4.55
C ASP A 235 1.06 -5.81 5.04
N ALA A 236 0.84 -7.12 5.17
CA ALA A 236 -0.33 -7.68 5.81
C ALA A 236 -0.31 -7.49 7.33
N GLY A 237 0.89 -7.40 7.93
CA GLY A 237 1.09 -7.40 9.37
C GLY A 237 0.80 -8.76 9.98
N ILE A 238 1.21 -9.84 9.31
CA ILE A 238 1.01 -11.23 9.74
C ILE A 238 2.38 -11.90 9.79
N ASP A 239 2.67 -12.61 10.87
CA ASP A 239 3.89 -13.39 10.98
C ASP A 239 3.75 -14.67 10.14
N PRO A 240 4.64 -14.94 9.15
CA PRO A 240 4.53 -16.11 8.29
C PRO A 240 4.68 -17.45 9.04
N GLU A 241 5.33 -17.48 10.20
CA GLU A 241 5.52 -18.73 10.96
C GLU A 241 4.30 -19.07 11.81
N THR A 242 3.77 -18.09 12.54
CA THR A 242 2.66 -18.29 13.49
C THR A 242 1.28 -17.97 12.90
N TRP A 243 1.24 -17.22 11.81
CA TRP A 243 0.03 -16.63 11.22
C TRP A 243 -0.75 -15.69 12.17
N GLU A 244 -0.09 -15.24 13.24
CA GLU A 244 -0.66 -14.26 14.17
C GLU A 244 -0.44 -12.82 13.69
N PRO A 245 -1.28 -11.87 14.14
CA PRO A 245 -1.08 -10.46 13.83
C PRO A 245 0.24 -9.97 14.44
N MET A 246 1.12 -9.43 13.60
CA MET A 246 2.31 -8.73 14.07
C MET A 246 1.92 -7.45 14.80
N LEU A 247 2.73 -7.02 15.76
CA LEU A 247 2.55 -5.77 16.49
C LEU A 247 2.84 -4.57 15.57
N ALA A 248 1.87 -4.26 14.72
CA ALA A 248 1.75 -3.09 13.86
C ALA A 248 3.08 -2.61 13.23
N PRO A 249 3.74 -3.41 12.38
CA PRO A 249 5.01 -3.05 11.76
C PRO A 249 4.96 -1.71 11.01
N ARG A 250 3.81 -1.41 10.38
CA ARG A 250 3.57 -0.12 9.72
C ARG A 250 3.44 1.07 10.67
N ARG A 251 2.90 0.89 11.88
CA ARG A 251 2.83 1.97 12.86
C ARG A 251 4.22 2.34 13.35
N TRP A 252 5.06 1.34 13.57
CA TRP A 252 6.47 1.56 13.87
C TRP A 252 7.18 2.25 12.71
N MET A 253 6.96 1.85 11.46
CA MET A 253 7.49 2.53 10.27
C MET A 253 7.09 4.01 10.18
N TRP A 254 5.84 4.32 10.54
CA TRP A 254 5.36 5.70 10.62
C TRP A 254 5.99 6.45 11.79
N LEU A 255 6.00 5.85 12.99
CA LEU A 255 6.58 6.44 14.20
C LEU A 255 8.08 6.68 14.05
N SER A 256 8.82 5.81 13.36
CA SER A 256 10.24 6.02 13.08
C SER A 256 10.45 7.14 12.07
N SER A 257 9.60 7.23 11.04
CA SER A 257 9.68 8.30 10.04
C SER A 257 9.36 9.66 10.66
N VAL A 258 8.30 9.74 11.48
CA VAL A 258 7.92 10.95 12.22
C VAL A 258 8.95 11.27 13.30
N GLY A 259 9.44 10.26 14.03
CA GLY A 259 10.49 10.38 15.03
C GLY A 259 11.81 10.85 14.43
N ALA A 260 12.13 10.46 13.20
CA ALA A 260 13.29 10.95 12.47
C ALA A 260 13.13 12.41 12.00
N LEU A 261 11.89 12.88 11.77
CA LEU A 261 11.61 14.27 11.41
C LEU A 261 11.64 15.22 12.63
N LEU A 262 11.32 14.71 13.82
CA LEU A 262 11.34 15.46 15.08
C LEU A 262 12.64 16.26 15.34
N PRO A 263 13.85 15.69 15.20
CA PRO A 263 15.10 16.46 15.37
C PRO A 263 15.39 17.45 14.24
N VAL A 264 14.69 17.37 13.09
CA VAL A 264 14.81 18.32 11.98
C VAL A 264 13.96 19.58 12.24
N LEU A 265 12.85 19.46 12.99
CA LEU A 265 11.95 20.59 13.28
C LEU A 265 12.68 21.76 13.99
N PRO A 266 13.51 21.56 15.04
CA PRO A 266 14.29 22.64 15.65
C PRO A 266 15.23 23.34 14.65
N VAL A 267 15.83 22.58 13.73
CA VAL A 267 16.71 23.14 12.68
C VAL A 267 15.93 23.96 11.66
N ILE A 268 14.64 23.66 11.44
CA ILE A 268 13.79 24.45 10.55
C ILE A 268 13.30 25.73 11.26
N PHE A 269 12.91 25.63 12.53
CA PHE A 269 12.26 26.74 13.25
C PHE A 269 13.23 27.68 13.99
N LEU A 270 14.42 27.22 14.38
CA LEU A 270 15.34 27.99 15.21
C LEU A 270 16.57 28.50 14.43
N TRP A 271 16.70 28.17 13.14
CA TRP A 271 17.93 28.44 12.38
C TRP A 271 17.87 29.75 11.61
N PRO A 272 18.94 30.58 11.64
CA PRO A 272 18.94 31.88 10.96
C PRO A 272 18.76 31.75 9.44
N PRO A 273 17.86 32.54 8.82
CA PRO A 273 17.72 32.57 7.37
C PRO A 273 19.01 33.14 6.74
N GLY A 274 19.65 32.35 5.86
CA GLY A 274 20.77 32.81 5.03
C GLY A 274 22.08 32.03 5.16
N VAL A 275 22.21 31.08 6.10
CA VAL A 275 23.47 30.36 6.34
C VAL A 275 23.31 28.86 6.08
N HIS A 276 23.81 28.43 4.91
CA HIS A 276 24.12 27.04 4.53
C HIS A 276 22.96 26.04 4.50
N ALA A 277 22.13 26.12 3.46
CA ALA A 277 21.16 25.07 3.09
C ALA A 277 21.76 23.64 3.04
N GLY A 278 23.06 23.52 2.77
CA GLY A 278 23.77 22.23 2.77
C GLY A 278 23.76 21.51 4.13
N TRP A 279 23.89 22.24 5.25
CA TRP A 279 23.87 21.62 6.59
C TRP A 279 22.47 21.15 6.98
N MET A 280 21.43 21.88 6.58
CA MET A 280 20.04 21.45 6.79
C MET A 280 19.72 20.17 6.02
N VAL A 281 20.16 20.09 4.75
CA VAL A 281 20.02 18.86 3.96
C VAL A 281 20.81 17.72 4.58
N ALA A 282 22.06 17.95 5.02
CA ALA A 282 22.88 16.94 5.67
C ALA A 282 22.23 16.40 6.96
N ALA A 283 21.70 17.29 7.81
CA ALA A 283 20.98 16.91 9.03
C ALA A 283 19.72 16.09 8.72
N MET A 284 18.96 16.49 7.71
CA MET A 284 17.77 15.75 7.25
C MET A 284 18.13 14.35 6.73
N VAL A 285 19.17 14.23 5.91
CA VAL A 285 19.65 12.94 5.40
C VAL A 285 20.15 12.06 6.54
N LEU A 286 20.94 12.59 7.48
CA LEU A 286 21.44 11.85 8.63
C LEU A 286 20.28 11.33 9.50
N ALA A 287 19.27 12.17 9.74
CA ALA A 287 18.08 11.80 10.51
C ALA A 287 17.27 10.70 9.79
N MET A 288 17.09 10.81 8.46
CA MET A 288 16.45 9.76 7.66
C MET A 288 17.21 8.42 7.71
N VAL A 289 18.55 8.46 7.59
CA VAL A 289 19.39 7.26 7.66
C VAL A 289 19.33 6.63 9.05
N ALA A 290 19.41 7.43 10.12
CA ALA A 290 19.29 6.95 11.49
C ALA A 290 17.91 6.33 11.76
N GLY A 291 16.83 6.98 11.29
CA GLY A 291 15.47 6.46 11.39
C GLY A 291 15.27 5.16 10.64
N ALA A 292 15.79 5.07 9.40
CA ALA A 292 15.76 3.84 8.60
C ALA A 292 16.59 2.72 9.23
N GLY A 293 17.77 3.03 9.78
CA GLY A 293 18.64 2.09 10.47
C GLY A 293 18.01 1.54 11.76
N ALA A 294 17.46 2.41 12.60
CA ALA A 294 16.74 2.01 13.82
C ALA A 294 15.52 1.12 13.50
N MET A 295 14.78 1.46 12.43
CA MET A 295 13.67 0.64 11.93
C MET A 295 14.15 -0.73 11.43
N GLY A 296 15.17 -0.77 10.60
CA GLY A 296 15.75 -2.01 10.09
C GLY A 296 16.25 -2.91 11.23
N TRP A 297 16.93 -2.33 12.21
CA TRP A 297 17.38 -3.02 13.42
C TRP A 297 16.22 -3.59 14.23
N PHE A 298 15.18 -2.80 14.49
CA PHE A 298 13.99 -3.26 15.21
C PHE A 298 13.28 -4.41 14.48
N MET A 299 13.10 -4.29 13.16
CA MET A 299 12.49 -5.34 12.34
C MET A 299 13.32 -6.62 12.36
N PHE A 300 14.65 -6.49 12.25
CA PHE A 300 15.56 -7.63 12.30
C PHE A 300 15.54 -8.33 13.67
N GLN A 301 15.57 -7.58 14.77
CA GLN A 301 15.51 -8.17 16.11
C GLN A 301 14.17 -8.84 16.41
N ARG A 302 13.06 -8.20 16.01
CA ARG A 302 11.73 -8.68 16.35
C ARG A 302 11.26 -9.80 15.42
N TYR A 303 11.73 -9.79 14.17
CA TYR A 303 11.29 -10.69 13.11
C TYR A 303 12.49 -11.17 12.25
N PRO A 304 13.45 -11.91 12.83
CA PRO A 304 14.68 -12.33 12.13
C PRO A 304 14.40 -13.24 10.94
N GLY A 305 13.27 -13.96 10.95
CA GLY A 305 12.87 -14.88 9.89
C GLY A 305 12.18 -14.26 8.69
N LEU A 306 11.98 -12.93 8.68
CA LEU A 306 11.06 -12.24 7.76
C LEU A 306 11.76 -11.67 6.51
N GLN A 307 12.73 -12.42 5.99
CA GLN A 307 13.51 -12.08 4.80
C GLN A 307 13.43 -13.20 3.76
N GLY A 308 13.39 -12.83 2.49
CA GLY A 308 13.44 -13.77 1.36
C GLY A 308 12.08 -14.20 0.84
N VAL A 309 12.01 -15.45 0.40
CA VAL A 309 10.85 -16.04 -0.27
C VAL A 309 10.34 -17.21 0.54
N PHE A 310 9.03 -17.28 0.77
CA PHE A 310 8.40 -18.35 1.54
C PHE A 310 7.60 -19.28 0.64
N GLU A 311 7.70 -20.58 0.88
CA GLU A 311 6.76 -21.58 0.39
C GLU A 311 6.12 -22.26 1.60
N PHE A 312 4.87 -22.70 1.47
CA PHE A 312 4.13 -23.29 2.58
C PHE A 312 3.80 -24.75 2.33
N GLU A 313 4.05 -25.58 3.33
CA GLU A 313 3.72 -26.98 3.36
C GLU A 313 2.51 -27.21 4.25
N THR A 314 1.43 -27.73 3.67
CA THR A 314 0.37 -28.34 4.48
C THR A 314 0.90 -29.67 5.00
N ALA A 315 0.79 -29.91 6.31
CA ALA A 315 1.10 -31.23 6.86
C ALA A 315 0.31 -32.29 6.06
N PRO A 316 0.91 -33.45 5.75
CA PRO A 316 0.19 -34.51 5.07
C PRO A 316 -1.02 -34.87 5.94
N GLY A 317 -2.21 -34.54 5.44
CA GLY A 317 -3.45 -34.99 6.06
C GLY A 317 -3.45 -36.53 6.08
N PRO A 318 -4.20 -37.16 7.00
CA PRO A 318 -4.47 -38.58 6.87
C PRO A 318 -5.03 -38.79 5.46
N LEU A 319 -4.36 -39.63 4.66
CA LEU A 319 -4.84 -40.04 3.34
C LEU A 319 -6.29 -40.53 3.51
N PRO A 320 -7.24 -40.05 2.66
CA PRO A 320 -8.59 -40.58 2.65
C PRO A 320 -8.60 -42.08 2.32
#